data_AF-A0A2P2QHZ6-F1
#
_entry.id   AF-A0A2P2QHZ6-F1
#
_cell.length_a   1.000
_cell.length_b   1.000
_cell.length_c   1.000
_cell.angle_alpha   90.00
_cell.angle_beta   90.00
_cell.angle_gamma   90.00
#
_symmetry.space_group_name_H-M   'P 1'
#
loop_
_entity.id
_entity.type
_entity.pdbx_description
1 polymer ?
#
loop_
_entity_poly.entity_id
_entity_poly.type
_entity_poly.pdbx_seq_one_letter_code
_entity_poly.pdbx_strand_id
1 'polypeptide(L)' 'MSYLCNMYSFSCPDANRYVFWDSFHPTERTNKIISDRIIPALLAEFH' A
#
# COMPACT_ATOMS: atom_id res chain seq x y z
N MET A 1 -3.07 -10.71 5.82
CA MET A 1 -2.86 -10.77 7.28
C MET A 1 -1.39 -11.02 7.51
N SER A 2 -0.67 -10.05 8.09
CA SER A 2 0.78 -10.12 8.32
C SER A 2 1.15 -11.28 9.26
N TYR A 3 2.32 -11.89 9.06
CA TYR A 3 2.84 -13.00 9.87
C TYR A 3 2.92 -12.67 11.38
N LEU A 4 3.05 -11.39 11.72
CA LEU A 4 3.17 -10.92 13.10
C LEU A 4 1.85 -10.34 13.67
N CYS A 5 0.77 -10.28 12.88
CA CYS A 5 -0.47 -9.65 13.33
C CYS A 5 -1.28 -10.60 14.23
N ASN A 6 -1.52 -10.18 15.48
CA ASN A 6 -2.36 -10.86 16.46
C ASN A 6 -3.21 -9.85 17.25
N MET A 7 -4.08 -10.33 18.14
CA MET A 7 -4.98 -9.47 18.94
C MET A 7 -4.29 -8.47 19.87
N TYR A 8 -2.99 -8.64 20.12
CA TYR A 8 -2.16 -7.73 20.92
C TYR A 8 -1.28 -6.82 20.06
N SER A 9 -1.39 -6.91 18.73
CA SER A 9 -0.62 -6.07 17.81
C SER A 9 -1.27 -4.71 17.67
N PHE A 10 -0.54 -3.66 18.04
CA PHE A 10 -0.97 -2.28 17.81
C PHE A 10 -0.71 -1.89 16.36
N SER A 11 -1.73 -1.40 15.67
CA SER A 11 -1.55 -0.69 14.40
C SER A 11 -1.14 0.76 14.67
N CYS A 12 -0.45 1.37 13.71
CA CYS A 12 -0.16 2.80 13.77
C CYS A 12 -1.46 3.61 13.73
N PRO A 13 -1.55 4.76 14.42
CA PRO A 13 -2.75 5.59 14.44
C PRO A 13 -3.08 6.24 13.09
N ASP A 14 -2.08 6.38 12.22
CA ASP A 14 -2.25 6.90 10.86
C ASP A 14 -1.33 6.15 9.88
N ALA A 15 -1.93 5.22 9.13
CA ALA A 15 -1.23 4.44 8.12
C ALA A 15 -0.80 5.26 6.90
N ASN A 16 -1.40 6.44 6.67
CA ASN A 16 -1.05 7.27 5.51
C ASN A 16 0.36 7.86 5.62
N ARG A 17 0.97 7.83 6.80
CA ARG A 17 2.34 8.32 7.02
C ARG A 17 3.42 7.30 6.69
N TYR A 18 3.04 6.07 6.35
CA TYR A 18 3.97 4.97 6.13
C TYR A 18 3.81 4.40 4.71
N VAL A 19 4.93 3.91 4.16
CA VAL A 19 4.95 3.27 2.84
C VAL A 19 4.32 1.87 2.92
N PHE A 20 4.64 1.13 3.96
CA PHE A 20 4.20 -0.26 4.14
C PHE A 20 3.22 -0.41 5.31
N TRP A 21 2.22 -1.26 5.11
CA TRP A 21 1.25 -1.69 6.13
C TRP A 21 1.84 -2.78 7.04
N ASP A 22 2.62 -3.68 6.45
CA ASP A 22 3.40 -4.71 7.14
C ASP A 22 4.75 -4.91 6.43
N SER A 23 5.50 -5.97 6.72
CA SER A 23 6.83 -6.18 6.12
C SER A 23 6.83 -6.37 4.60
N PHE A 24 5.68 -6.49 3.95
CA PHE A 24 5.58 -6.83 2.52
C PHE A 24 4.55 -6.01 1.74
N HIS A 25 3.41 -5.65 2.35
CA HIS A 25 2.30 -5.00 1.66
C HIS A 25 2.37 -3.47 1.79
N PRO A 26 2.23 -2.71 0.68
CA PRO A 26 2.09 -1.26 0.74
C PRO A 26 0.82 -0.82 1.47
N THR A 27 0.84 0.39 2.03
CA THR A 27 -0.37 1.06 2.53
C THR A 27 -1.31 1.43 1.40
N GLU A 28 -2.59 1.64 1.70
CA GLU A 28 -3.58 2.12 0.73
C GLU A 28 -3.12 3.39 0.01
N ARG A 29 -2.58 4.37 0.76
CA ARG A 29 -2.02 5.59 0.19
C ARG A 29 -0.92 5.30 -0.83
N THR A 30 -0.02 4.38 -0.50
CA THR A 30 1.07 3.99 -1.40
C THR A 30 0.53 3.29 -2.64
N ASN A 31 -0.42 2.36 -2.49
CA ASN A 31 -1.11 1.73 -3.61
C ASN A 31 -1.78 2.77 -4.52
N LYS A 32 -2.43 3.79 -3.95
CA LYS A 32 -3.03 4.88 -4.73
C LYS A 32 -1.99 5.63 -5.55
N ILE A 33 -0.86 6.03 -4.95
CA ILE A 33 0.23 6.72 -5.65
C ILE A 33 0.79 5.86 -6.79
N ILE A 34 0.95 4.54 -6.56
CA ILE A 34 1.42 3.61 -7.58
C ILE A 34 0.42 3.52 -8.74
N SER A 35 -0.85 3.28 -8.43
CA SER A 35 -1.91 3.16 -9.44
C SER A 35 -2.09 4.44 -10.26
N ASP A 36 -2.06 5.61 -9.61
CA ASP A 36 -2.18 6.91 -10.27
C ASP A 36 -1.04 7.17 -11.28
N ARG A 37 0.12 6.52 -11.11
CA ARG A 37 1.25 6.60 -12.04
C ARG A 37 1.25 5.51 -13.10
N ILE A 38 1.01 4.26 -12.70
CA ILE A 38 1.19 3.10 -13.57
C ILE A 38 -0.01 2.92 -14.51
N ILE A 39 -1.24 3.10 -14.03
CA ILE A 39 -2.42 2.85 -14.87
C ILE A 39 -2.45 3.73 -16.12
N PRO A 40 -2.22 5.05 -16.06
CA PRO A 40 -2.17 5.88 -17.26
C PRO A 40 -1.04 5.49 -18.22
N ALA A 41 0.13 5.12 -17.68
CA ALA A 41 1.28 4.69 -18.48
C ALA A 41 0.97 3.39 -19.25
N LEU A 42 0.40 2.40 -18.57
CA LEU A 42 0.00 1.14 -19.21
C LEU A 42 -1.08 1.37 -20.28
N LEU A 43 -2.09 2.21 -19.99
CA LEU A 43 -3.11 2.52 -20.99
C LEU A 43 -2.50 3.15 -22.25
N ALA A 44 -1.52 4.05 -22.10
CA ALA A 44 -0.82 4.65 -23.23
C ALA A 44 0.03 3.64 -24.04
N GLU A 45 0.53 2.56 -23.41
CA GLU A 45 1.27 1.49 -24.09
C GLU A 45 0.37 0.51 -24.84
N PHE A 46 -0.87 0.32 -24.39
CA PHE A 46 -1.84 -0.63 -24.97
C PHE A 46 -2.88 0.03 -25.90
N HIS A 47 -2.60 1.23 -26.42
CA HIS A 47 -3.41 1.89 -27.44
C HIS A 47 -3.12 1.39 -28.85
#